data_AF-A0A1R4AC16-F1
#
_entry.id   AF-A0A1R4AC16-F1
#
_cell.length_a   1.000
_cell.length_b   1.000
_cell.length_c   1.000
_cell.angle_alpha   90.00
_cell.angle_beta   90.00
_cell.angle_gamma   90.00
#
_symmetry.space_group_name_H-M   'P 1'
#
loop_
_entity.id
_entity.type
_entity.pdbx_description
1 polymer ?
#
loop_
_entity_poly.entity_id
_entity_poly.type
_entity_poly.pdbx_seq_one_letter_code
_entity_poly.pdbx_strand_id
1 'polypeptide(L)'
;MYLAIIRAKTTPKLVESLAKFRECVSKLRVGRAKQRYAGWPPKDAIYIAKNNFGPLDRTMFVINRILPTGVTREPTLVICCGNTPVLMFNRHQFESFLSHLPWIKTQLSNQYKLI
;
A
#
# COMPACT_ATOMS: atom_id res chain seq x y z
N MET A 1 -40.97 7.11 36.80
CA MET A 1 -40.18 7.65 35.66
C MET A 1 -39.08 8.59 36.17
N TYR A 2 -38.19 8.14 37.07
CA TYR A 2 -37.15 9.00 37.67
C TYR A 2 -35.74 8.36 37.70
N LEU A 3 -35.57 7.17 37.11
CA LEU A 3 -34.27 6.49 37.03
C LEU A 3 -33.53 6.69 35.69
N ALA A 4 -34.12 7.41 34.75
CA ALA A 4 -33.55 7.58 33.40
C ALA A 4 -32.62 8.81 33.24
N ILE A 5 -32.56 9.71 34.23
CA ILE A 5 -31.83 10.99 34.09
C ILE A 5 -30.46 11.00 34.79
N ILE A 6 -30.18 10.03 35.68
CA ILE A 6 -28.89 9.94 36.42
C ILE A 6 -27.81 9.17 35.62
N ARG A 7 -27.86 9.22 34.29
CA ARG A 7 -26.72 8.87 33.43
C ARG A 7 -26.29 10.09 32.64
N ALA A 8 -26.18 11.23 33.34
CA ALA A 8 -25.42 12.37 32.86
C ALA A 8 -24.01 11.89 32.52
N LYS A 9 -23.76 11.77 31.22
CA LYS A 9 -22.47 11.47 30.61
C LYS A 9 -21.43 12.41 31.21
N THR A 10 -20.60 11.92 32.12
CA THR A 10 -19.32 12.55 32.45
C THR A 10 -18.47 12.50 31.18
N THR A 11 -18.44 13.60 30.44
CA THR A 11 -17.53 13.80 29.33
C THR A 11 -16.10 13.74 29.88
N PRO A 12 -15.26 12.79 29.46
CA PRO A 12 -13.85 12.80 29.86
C PRO A 12 -13.22 14.12 29.41
N LYS A 13 -12.47 14.78 30.29
CA LYS A 13 -11.78 16.04 29.96
C LYS A 13 -10.96 15.82 28.68
N LEU A 14 -11.01 16.77 27.75
CA LEU A 14 -10.39 16.66 26.42
C LEU A 14 -8.94 16.14 26.47
N VAL A 15 -8.19 16.55 27.50
CA VAL A 15 -6.81 16.11 27.76
C VAL A 15 -6.70 14.60 27.97
N GLU A 16 -7.61 13.99 28.72
CA GLU A 16 -7.63 12.54 28.97
C GLU A 16 -8.01 11.77 27.70
N SER A 17 -8.96 12.30 26.92
CA SER A 17 -9.34 11.73 25.63
C SER A 17 -8.20 11.78 24.62
N LEU A 18 -7.46 12.90 24.58
CA LEU A 18 -6.28 13.06 23.72
C LEU A 18 -5.11 12.18 24.17
N ALA A 19 -4.91 12.01 25.48
CA ALA A 19 -3.89 11.10 26.01
C ALA A 19 -4.20 9.64 25.64
N LYS A 20 -5.44 9.20 25.84
CA LYS A 20 -5.91 7.86 25.40
C LYS A 20 -5.78 7.69 23.89
N PHE A 21 -6.12 8.70 23.10
CA PHE A 21 -5.95 8.65 21.65
C PHE A 21 -4.48 8.49 21.26
N ARG A 22 -3.57 9.27 21.86
CA ARG A 22 -2.12 9.17 21.61
C ARG A 22 -1.57 7.80 22.00
N GLU A 23 -2.03 7.23 23.11
CA GLU A 23 -1.67 5.88 23.56
C GLU A 23 -2.19 4.79 22.61
N CYS A 24 -3.43 4.91 22.12
CA CYS A 24 -3.97 4.00 21.11
C CYS A 24 -3.18 4.10 19.79
N VAL A 25 -2.86 5.33 19.34
CA VAL A 25 -2.08 5.55 18.12
C VAL A 25 -0.64 5.06 18.28
N SER A 26 -0.02 5.22 19.45
CA SER A 26 1.33 4.71 19.69
C SER A 26 1.38 3.18 19.65
N LYS A 27 0.38 2.50 20.24
CA LYS A 27 0.22 1.04 20.16
C LYS A 27 -0.05 0.55 18.72
N LEU A 28 -0.75 1.33 17.90
CA LEU A 28 -0.96 1.03 16.47
C LEU A 28 0.29 1.25 15.61
N ARG A 29 1.20 2.16 16.00
CA ARG A 29 2.42 2.52 15.25
C ARG A 29 3.58 1.53 15.39
N VAL A 30 3.55 0.58 16.34
CA VAL A 30 4.67 -0.36 16.59
C VAL A 30 4.75 -1.49 15.56
N GLY A 31 3.76 -1.63 14.67
CA GLY A 31 3.83 -2.59 13.56
C GLY A 31 4.06 -1.87 12.23
N ARG A 32 5.24 -2.04 11.60
CA ARG A 32 5.40 -1.90 10.15
C ARG A 32 4.15 -2.49 9.49
N ALA A 33 3.41 -1.67 8.74
CA ALA A 33 2.12 -1.97 8.12
C ALA A 33 1.76 -3.46 8.17
N LYS A 34 1.06 -3.89 9.23
CA LYS A 34 0.55 -5.26 9.35
C LYS A 34 -0.20 -5.56 8.05
N GLN A 35 0.09 -6.73 7.45
CA GLN A 35 -0.47 -7.18 6.18
C GLN A 35 -1.95 -6.78 6.09
N ARG A 36 -2.25 -5.75 5.26
CA ARG A 36 -3.61 -5.22 5.11
C ARG A 36 -4.58 -6.21 4.46
N TYR A 37 -4.03 -7.31 3.92
CA TYR A 37 -4.77 -8.35 3.25
C TYR A 37 -4.30 -9.69 3.81
N ALA A 38 -5.21 -10.50 4.34
CA ALA A 38 -4.91 -11.89 4.61
C ALA A 38 -4.48 -12.56 3.29
N GLY A 39 -3.23 -13.04 3.21
CA GLY A 39 -2.71 -13.70 2.01
C GLY A 39 -2.09 -12.79 0.94
N TRP A 40 -1.54 -11.63 1.33
CA TRP A 40 -0.72 -10.80 0.43
C TRP A 40 0.77 -10.81 0.81
N PRO A 41 1.69 -11.05 -0.16
CA PRO A 41 1.42 -11.47 -1.53
C PRO A 41 0.78 -12.88 -1.59
N PRO A 42 0.03 -13.19 -2.65
CA PRO A 42 -0.58 -14.52 -2.84
C PRO A 42 0.44 -15.64 -2.80
N LYS A 43 0.05 -16.83 -2.33
CA LYS A 43 0.93 -18.01 -2.23
C LYS A 43 1.42 -18.49 -3.60
N ASP A 44 0.64 -18.25 -4.64
CA ASP A 44 0.93 -18.57 -6.04
C ASP A 44 1.70 -17.46 -6.76
N ALA A 45 2.18 -16.45 -6.05
CA ALA A 45 3.02 -15.40 -6.62
C ALA A 45 4.36 -15.94 -7.13
N ILE A 46 4.73 -15.55 -8.35
CA ILE A 46 6.01 -15.90 -8.97
C ILE A 46 6.95 -14.70 -8.85
N TYR A 47 7.97 -14.80 -7.99
CA TYR A 47 8.94 -13.73 -7.79
C TYR A 47 9.92 -13.66 -8.97
N ILE A 48 10.09 -12.48 -9.55
CA ILE A 48 10.91 -12.26 -10.75
C ILE A 48 12.40 -12.23 -10.42
N ALA A 49 12.77 -11.94 -9.16
CA ALA A 49 14.14 -12.02 -8.68
C ALA A 49 14.19 -12.51 -7.23
N LYS A 50 15.11 -13.44 -6.93
CA LYS A 50 15.32 -13.97 -5.57
C LYS A 50 15.87 -12.91 -4.60
N ASN A 51 16.57 -11.91 -5.14
CA ASN A 51 17.03 -10.72 -4.42
C ASN A 51 16.47 -9.51 -5.17
N ASN A 52 15.85 -8.59 -4.43
CA ASN A 52 15.14 -7.38 -4.90
C ASN A 52 15.67 -6.78 -6.20
N PHE A 53 14.78 -6.21 -7.02
CA PHE A 53 15.04 -5.68 -8.37
C PHE A 53 16.21 -4.68 -8.41
N GLY A 54 17.43 -5.23 -8.46
CA GLY A 54 18.73 -4.56 -8.36
C GLY A 54 18.73 -3.29 -7.49
N PRO A 55 19.20 -2.15 -8.01
CA PRO A 55 19.42 -0.91 -7.26
C PRO A 55 18.16 -0.26 -6.71
N LEU A 56 16.95 -0.73 -7.09
CA LEU A 56 15.70 -0.20 -6.55
C LEU A 56 15.37 -0.79 -5.18
N ASP A 57 15.98 -1.92 -4.81
CA ASP A 57 15.67 -2.66 -3.58
C ASP A 57 14.15 -2.82 -3.38
N ARG A 58 13.44 -3.17 -4.46
CA ARG A 58 11.99 -3.42 -4.46
C ARG A 58 11.67 -4.86 -4.81
N THR A 59 10.69 -5.40 -4.12
CA THR A 59 10.13 -6.72 -4.40
C THR A 59 9.23 -6.65 -5.63
N MET A 60 9.45 -7.56 -6.58
CA MET A 60 8.65 -7.68 -7.79
C MET A 60 8.24 -9.13 -8.00
N PHE A 61 6.97 -9.33 -8.30
CA PHE A 61 6.39 -10.65 -8.54
C PHE A 61 5.22 -10.56 -9.51
N VAL A 62 4.86 -11.70 -10.10
CA VAL A 62 3.71 -11.86 -10.98
C VAL A 62 2.62 -12.62 -10.24
N ILE A 63 1.38 -12.17 -10.38
CA ILE A 63 0.19 -12.88 -9.89
C ILE A 63 -0.82 -13.04 -11.03
N ASN A 64 -1.70 -14.03 -10.90
CA ASN A 64 -2.91 -14.11 -11.71
C ASN A 64 -4.05 -13.36 -10.99
N ARG A 65 -4.19 -12.07 -11.28
CA ARG A 65 -5.19 -11.21 -10.65
C ARG A 65 -6.58 -11.58 -11.16
N ILE A 66 -7.52 -11.80 -10.25
CA ILE A 66 -8.93 -11.97 -10.59
C ILE A 66 -9.50 -10.60 -10.99
N LEU A 67 -10.11 -10.53 -12.16
CA LEU A 67 -10.76 -9.31 -12.65
C LEU A 67 -12.07 -9.03 -11.90
N PRO A 68 -12.63 -7.80 -11.97
CA PRO A 68 -13.87 -7.45 -11.26
C PRO A 68 -15.06 -8.37 -11.59
N THR A 69 -15.04 -9.00 -12.77
CA THR A 69 -16.03 -9.98 -13.22
C THR A 69 -15.95 -11.32 -12.49
N GLY A 70 -14.88 -11.60 -11.73
CA GLY A 70 -14.70 -12.79 -10.89
C GLY A 70 -14.35 -14.07 -11.65
N VAL A 71 -14.67 -14.15 -12.95
CA VAL A 71 -14.47 -15.35 -13.78
C VAL A 71 -13.09 -15.39 -14.42
N THR A 72 -12.60 -14.24 -14.87
CA THR A 72 -11.37 -14.15 -15.64
C THR A 72 -10.19 -13.75 -14.75
N ARG A 73 -9.03 -14.35 -15.05
CA ARG A 73 -7.76 -14.02 -14.41
C ARG A 73 -6.81 -13.43 -15.44
N GLU A 74 -6.06 -12.42 -15.03
CA GLU A 74 -5.04 -11.80 -15.87
C GLU A 74 -3.66 -11.85 -15.19
N PRO A 75 -2.60 -12.21 -15.93
CA PRO A 75 -1.23 -12.05 -15.45
C PRO A 75 -0.93 -10.57 -15.19
N THR A 76 -0.57 -10.27 -13.95
CA THR A 76 -0.32 -8.91 -13.47
C THR A 76 1.06 -8.86 -12.83
N LEU A 77 1.90 -7.97 -13.35
CA LEU A 77 3.16 -7.60 -12.73
C LEU A 77 2.88 -6.69 -11.53
N VAL A 78 3.51 -7.01 -10.40
CA VAL A 78 3.37 -6.29 -9.15
C VAL A 78 4.72 -5.75 -8.71
N ILE A 79 4.80 -4.45 -8.45
CA ILE A 79 5.98 -3.76 -7.92
C ILE A 79 5.62 -3.17 -6.56
N CYS A 80 6.25 -3.67 -5.49
CA CYS A 80 6.07 -3.13 -4.15
C CYS A 80 6.86 -1.83 -4.00
N CYS A 81 6.18 -0.71 -3.74
CA CYS A 81 6.82 0.59 -3.55
C CYS A 81 6.96 0.89 -2.04
N GLY A 82 8.07 0.48 -1.44
CA GLY A 82 8.42 0.85 -0.05
C GLY A 82 7.27 0.61 0.94
N ASN A 83 6.85 1.66 1.65
CA ASN A 83 5.96 1.50 2.80
C ASN A 83 4.48 1.21 2.49
N THR A 84 3.90 1.59 1.34
CA THR A 84 2.44 1.37 1.16
C THR A 84 1.77 1.53 -0.22
N PRO A 85 2.41 1.97 -1.33
CA PRO A 85 1.80 1.72 -2.65
C PRO A 85 2.36 0.47 -3.33
N VAL A 86 1.51 -0.19 -4.11
CA VAL A 86 1.88 -1.27 -5.01
C VAL A 86 1.48 -0.83 -6.40
N LEU A 87 2.40 -0.88 -7.36
CA LEU A 87 2.06 -0.69 -8.77
C LEU A 87 1.71 -2.05 -9.37
N MET A 88 0.58 -2.10 -10.06
CA MET A 88 0.11 -3.27 -10.76
C MET A 88 -0.01 -2.94 -12.24
N PHE A 89 0.59 -3.76 -13.08
CA PHE A 89 0.49 -3.65 -14.53
C PHE A 89 0.00 -4.96 -15.09
N ASN A 90 -1.12 -4.93 -15.82
CA ASN A 90 -1.35 -6.00 -16.77
C ASN A 90 -0.33 -5.90 -17.92
N ARG A 91 -0.29 -6.92 -18.78
CA ARG A 91 0.68 -6.98 -19.88
C ARG A 91 0.70 -5.72 -20.75
N HIS A 92 -0.45 -5.28 -21.23
CA HIS A 92 -0.55 -4.13 -22.13
C HIS A 92 -0.17 -2.81 -21.46
N GLN A 93 -0.54 -2.63 -20.19
CA GLN A 93 -0.14 -1.47 -19.39
C GLN A 93 1.37 -1.44 -19.18
N PHE A 94 2.00 -2.59 -18.95
CA PHE A 94 3.45 -2.68 -18.81
C PHE A 94 4.17 -2.36 -20.12
N GLU A 95 3.71 -2.94 -21.23
CA GLU A 95 4.25 -2.65 -22.58
C GLU A 95 4.12 -1.15 -22.92
N SER A 96 2.98 -0.54 -22.60
CA SER A 96 2.76 0.91 -22.76
C SER A 96 3.65 1.74 -21.83
N PHE A 97 3.86 1.30 -20.58
CA PHE A 97 4.80 1.97 -19.68
C PHE A 97 6.23 1.96 -20.23
N LEU A 98 6.68 0.83 -20.80
CA LEU A 98 8.00 0.71 -21.41
C LEU A 98 8.18 1.67 -22.59
N SER A 99 7.15 1.90 -23.41
CA SER A 99 7.25 2.83 -24.54
C SER A 99 7.38 4.30 -24.09
N HIS A 100 6.89 4.65 -22.90
CA HIS A 100 7.01 5.99 -22.33
C HIS A 100 8.29 6.20 -21.49
N LEU A 101 9.04 5.14 -21.16
CA LEU A 101 10.27 5.26 -20.37
C LEU A 101 11.30 6.27 -20.91
N PRO A 102 11.57 6.36 -22.23
CA PRO A 102 12.50 7.34 -22.76
C PRO A 102 12.09 8.78 -22.43
N TRP A 103 10.79 9.09 -22.58
CA TRP A 103 10.26 10.41 -22.27
C TRP A 103 10.35 10.71 -20.77
N ILE A 104 10.01 9.75 -19.91
CA ILE A 104 10.14 9.89 -18.44
C ILE A 104 11.60 10.21 -18.05
N LYS A 105 12.58 9.52 -18.66
CA LYS A 105 14.01 9.77 -18.42
C LYS A 105 14.41 11.20 -18.79
N THR A 106 13.92 11.71 -19.91
CA THR A 106 14.17 13.10 -20.33
C THR A 106 13.61 14.09 -19.32
N GLN A 107 12.36 13.91 -18.88
CA GLN A 107 11.74 14.80 -17.89
C GLN A 107 12.47 14.80 -16.55
N LEU A 108 12.86 13.62 -16.05
CA LEU A 108 13.65 13.50 -14.82
C LEU A 108 14.99 14.24 -14.94
N SER A 109 15.70 14.03 -16.05
CA SER A 109 17.00 14.67 -16.29
C SER A 109 16.89 16.19 -16.34
N ASN A 110 15.81 16.73 -16.91
CA ASN A 110 15.55 18.16 -16.94
C ASN A 110 15.27 18.71 -15.54
N GLN A 111 14.51 17.99 -14.71
CA GLN A 111 14.23 18.41 -13.34
C GLN A 111 15.48 18.42 -12.45
N TYR A 112 16.39 17.45 -12.61
CA TYR A 112 17.65 17.41 -11.88
C TYR A 112 18.62 18.54 -12.26
N LYS A 113 18.50 19.14 -13.44
CA LYS A 113 19.29 20.32 -13.83
C LYS A 113 18.81 21.62 -13.17
N LEU A 114 17.63 21.61 -12.58
CA LEU A 114 16.98 22.77 -11.94
C LEU A 114 17.14 22.79 -10.41
N ILE A 115 17.86 21.81 -9.84
CA ILE A 115 18.22 21.69 -8.43
C ILE A 115 19.73 21.89 -8.33
#